data_AF-A0A935XJA3-F1
#
_entry.id   AF-A0A935XJA3-F1
#
_cell.length_a   1.000
_cell.length_b   1.000
_cell.length_c   1.000
_cell.angle_alpha   90.00
_cell.angle_beta   90.00
_cell.angle_gamma   90.00
#
_symmetry.space_group_name_H-M   'P 1'
#
loop_
_entity.id
_entity.type
_entity.pdbx_description
1 polymer ?
#
loop_
_entity_poly.entity_id
_entity_poly.type
_entity_poly.pdbx_seq_one_letter_code
_entity_poly.pdbx_strand_id
1 'polypeptide(L)'
;MAYHGDLQRDVEEHLAIVFGRPLHKEYCELDTLQRAIAASFDGTEVKRSLGSENESDESDGSTSVADARDLALQPPVIRLVNTTIRDAVRARASDVHFEATPSGLSVRIRVDGVLHALSPPDRQMQPAIVSRLKLLADLNIAEQRRPQDGRLRIRLNEAELDIRVSTVPTLHGESVVLRLLRTDTGAATLDSLGLPRQTQDVLADLVSRSHGLLIATGPTGCGKTTTLHALLSCRATGREKVITVEDPVEYQVPGVTQVPVIAAAGMTFASALRGILRQDPDVVMVGEMRDRETAAIAAQAAMTGHLVLSTLHTNDALSAVARLQDLGVEPFLVASTLIGVLAQRLVRVLCTTCRQRGSGTVLVPAAPEAGWLDVSPFYSARGCDECRGSGYRGRTGIYELLPITSAMRELLARSAAPHELKHLTEVEGMQRIQLDAAAKVAAGITSADEVRRVLGGGSA
;
A
#
# COMPACT_ATOMS: atom_id res chain seq x y z
N MET A 1 -0.76 -11.84 -40.67
CA MET A 1 -1.36 -12.79 -39.71
C MET A 1 -1.13 -14.17 -40.26
N ALA A 2 -0.09 -14.82 -39.73
CA ALA A 2 0.20 -16.21 -40.02
C ALA A 2 -0.79 -17.08 -39.23
N TYR A 3 -1.39 -18.10 -39.84
CA TYR A 3 -2.33 -19.01 -39.17
C TYR A 3 -2.15 -20.46 -39.63
N HIS A 4 -2.53 -21.40 -38.77
CA HIS A 4 -2.51 -22.83 -39.06
C HIS A 4 -3.88 -23.44 -38.75
N GLY A 5 -4.33 -24.37 -39.58
CA GLY A 5 -5.66 -24.98 -39.48
C GLY A 5 -6.81 -24.04 -39.85
N ASP A 6 -7.99 -24.32 -39.32
CA ASP A 6 -9.20 -23.52 -39.58
C ASP A 6 -9.16 -22.22 -38.76
N LEU A 7 -9.03 -21.10 -39.48
CA LEU A 7 -9.12 -19.78 -38.88
C LEU A 7 -10.57 -19.45 -38.56
N GLN A 8 -10.89 -19.39 -37.27
CA GLN A 8 -12.21 -18.98 -36.82
C GLN A 8 -12.43 -17.49 -37.11
N ARG A 9 -13.63 -17.14 -37.60
CA ARG A 9 -13.96 -15.80 -38.11
C ARG A 9 -13.95 -14.73 -37.00
N ASP A 10 -14.30 -15.12 -35.79
CA ASP A 10 -14.23 -14.34 -34.55
C ASP A 10 -12.79 -13.99 -34.14
N VAL A 11 -11.83 -14.90 -34.34
CA VAL A 11 -10.39 -14.64 -34.11
C VAL A 11 -9.88 -13.57 -35.06
N GLU A 12 -10.29 -13.63 -36.33
CA GLU A 12 -9.91 -12.64 -37.33
C GLU A 12 -10.45 -11.24 -37.00
N GLU A 13 -11.73 -11.15 -36.65
CA GLU A 13 -12.38 -9.90 -36.26
C GLU A 13 -11.72 -9.29 -35.01
N HIS A 14 -11.42 -10.11 -33.99
CA HIS A 14 -10.71 -9.65 -32.81
C HIS A 14 -9.31 -9.13 -33.12
N LEU A 15 -8.54 -9.84 -33.96
CA LEU A 15 -7.19 -9.39 -34.31
C LEU A 15 -7.23 -8.09 -35.15
N ALA A 16 -8.19 -7.95 -36.05
CA ALA A 16 -8.38 -6.69 -36.79
C ALA A 16 -8.66 -5.51 -35.85
N ILE A 17 -9.48 -5.71 -34.81
CA ILE A 17 -9.73 -4.71 -33.75
C ILE A 17 -8.45 -4.41 -32.96
N VAL A 18 -7.70 -5.43 -32.55
CA VAL A 18 -6.45 -5.30 -31.78
C VAL A 18 -5.43 -4.42 -32.51
N PHE A 19 -5.27 -4.63 -33.82
CA PHE A 19 -4.28 -3.94 -34.65
C PHE A 19 -4.81 -2.65 -35.30
N GLY A 20 -6.13 -2.41 -35.28
CA GLY A 20 -6.76 -1.23 -35.86
C GLY A 20 -6.56 -1.09 -37.37
N ARG A 21 -6.28 -2.20 -38.07
CA ARG A 21 -6.04 -2.24 -39.52
C ARG A 21 -6.42 -3.60 -40.10
N PRO A 22 -6.75 -3.68 -41.40
CA PRO A 22 -6.96 -4.96 -42.08
C PRO A 22 -5.70 -5.82 -41.98
N LEU A 23 -5.87 -7.09 -41.64
CA LEU A 23 -4.77 -8.04 -41.51
C LEU A 23 -4.60 -8.83 -42.81
N HIS A 24 -3.39 -8.81 -43.35
CA HIS A 24 -3.02 -9.73 -44.43
C HIS A 24 -2.89 -11.14 -43.86
N LYS A 25 -3.59 -12.12 -44.44
CA LYS A 25 -3.63 -13.50 -43.94
C LYS A 25 -2.66 -14.36 -44.73
N GLU A 26 -1.95 -15.22 -44.03
CA GLU A 26 -1.01 -16.15 -44.64
C GLU A 26 -1.13 -17.49 -43.93
N TYR A 27 -1.48 -18.53 -44.67
CA TYR A 27 -1.51 -19.88 -44.13
C TYR A 27 -0.07 -20.38 -43.99
N CYS A 28 0.23 -21.02 -42.86
CA CYS A 28 1.54 -21.59 -42.60
C CYS A 28 1.43 -22.94 -41.89
N GLU A 29 2.43 -23.78 -42.13
CA GLU A 29 2.58 -25.05 -41.42
C GLU A 29 2.79 -24.84 -39.93
N LEU A 30 2.27 -25.76 -39.10
CA LEU A 30 2.26 -25.64 -37.64
C LEU A 30 3.66 -25.39 -37.09
N ASP A 31 4.66 -26.11 -37.60
CA ASP A 31 6.06 -25.98 -37.20
C ASP A 31 6.65 -24.61 -37.57
N THR A 32 6.25 -24.05 -38.72
CA THR A 32 6.69 -22.71 -39.14
C THR A 32 6.02 -21.63 -38.29
N LEU A 33 4.73 -21.81 -37.97
CA LEU A 33 4.01 -20.92 -37.07
C LEU A 33 4.60 -20.96 -35.66
N GLN A 34 4.89 -22.15 -35.14
CA GLN A 34 5.53 -22.35 -33.84
C GLN A 34 6.93 -21.75 -33.80
N ARG A 35 7.73 -21.88 -34.87
CA ARG A 35 9.03 -21.21 -34.99
C ARG A 35 8.92 -19.70 -35.10
N ALA A 36 7.91 -19.17 -35.80
CA ALA A 36 7.67 -17.73 -35.90
C ALA A 36 7.18 -17.14 -34.56
N ILE A 37 6.31 -17.86 -33.85
CA ILE A 37 5.91 -17.56 -32.48
C ILE A 37 7.16 -17.58 -31.61
N ALA A 38 7.88 -18.70 -31.54
CA ALA A 38 9.11 -18.82 -30.78
C ALA A 38 10.09 -17.67 -31.12
N ALA A 39 10.39 -17.39 -32.38
CA ALA A 39 11.28 -16.28 -32.76
C ALA A 39 10.75 -14.88 -32.41
N SER A 40 9.43 -14.69 -32.31
CA SER A 40 8.81 -13.43 -31.86
C SER A 40 8.75 -13.33 -30.32
N PHE A 41 8.91 -14.45 -29.61
CA PHE A 41 8.78 -14.57 -28.15
C PHE A 41 10.09 -14.92 -27.43
N ASP A 42 11.10 -15.47 -28.13
CA ASP A 42 12.45 -15.75 -27.64
C ASP A 42 13.30 -14.48 -27.81
N GLY A 43 13.47 -13.76 -26.71
CA GLY A 43 14.50 -12.74 -26.61
C GLY A 43 14.01 -11.31 -26.81
N THR A 44 13.81 -10.65 -25.66
CA THR A 44 14.13 -9.22 -25.44
C THR A 44 13.13 -8.14 -25.88
N GLU A 45 12.25 -8.30 -26.88
CA GLU A 45 11.44 -7.16 -27.38
C GLU A 45 10.22 -6.76 -26.51
N VAL A 46 9.55 -7.72 -25.86
CA VAL A 46 8.38 -7.39 -25.00
C VAL A 46 8.80 -6.68 -23.71
N LYS A 47 10.03 -6.92 -23.23
CA LYS A 47 10.66 -6.16 -22.12
C LYS A 47 11.25 -4.82 -22.59
N ARG A 48 11.77 -4.74 -23.83
CA ARG A 48 12.32 -3.49 -24.42
C ARG A 48 11.26 -2.44 -24.73
N SER A 49 10.02 -2.82 -25.02
CA SER A 49 8.96 -1.88 -25.46
C SER A 49 8.52 -0.86 -24.39
N LEU A 50 8.99 -1.01 -23.15
CA LEU A 50 8.75 -0.07 -22.04
C LEU A 50 10.04 0.54 -21.45
N GLY A 51 11.22 0.01 -21.82
CA GLY A 51 12.52 0.50 -21.39
C GLY A 51 13.47 0.60 -22.57
N SER A 52 13.68 1.82 -23.08
CA SER A 52 14.83 2.12 -23.91
C SER A 52 16.04 2.33 -23.01
N GLU A 53 17.08 1.52 -23.23
CA GLU A 53 18.45 1.87 -22.85
C GLU A 53 18.99 2.78 -23.94
N ASN A 54 19.48 3.96 -23.54
CA ASN A 54 20.67 4.55 -24.13
C ASN A 54 21.51 5.06 -22.96
N GLU A 55 22.58 4.33 -22.65
CA GLU A 55 23.73 4.89 -21.97
C GLU A 55 24.38 5.91 -22.92
N SER A 56 24.17 7.20 -22.66
CA SER A 56 25.17 8.27 -22.87
C SER A 56 24.69 9.56 -22.22
N ASP A 57 25.66 10.23 -21.61
CA ASP A 57 25.58 11.32 -20.65
C ASP A 57 24.79 12.60 -21.03
N GLU A 58 24.35 13.26 -19.94
CA GLU A 58 24.13 14.70 -19.72
C GLU A 58 22.86 15.43 -20.23
N SER A 59 21.99 15.71 -19.24
CA SER A 59 21.30 16.98 -18.94
C SER A 59 20.00 17.38 -19.69
N ASP A 60 19.04 17.78 -18.84
CA ASP A 60 17.85 18.60 -19.04
C ASP A 60 16.63 18.09 -19.82
N GLY A 61 15.55 17.84 -19.07
CA GLY A 61 14.35 18.66 -19.20
C GLY A 61 13.45 18.48 -20.42
N SER A 62 13.57 17.40 -21.19
CA SER A 62 12.60 17.08 -22.26
C SER A 62 12.16 15.62 -22.20
N THR A 63 10.85 15.40 -22.14
CA THR A 63 10.27 14.08 -22.39
C THR A 63 10.64 13.71 -23.82
N SER A 64 11.50 12.70 -24.00
CA SER A 64 12.16 12.46 -25.28
C SER A 64 11.13 12.27 -26.41
N VAL A 65 11.33 12.96 -27.53
CA VAL A 65 10.50 12.85 -28.74
C VAL A 65 10.54 11.41 -29.31
N ALA A 66 11.54 10.61 -28.93
CA ALA A 66 11.68 9.20 -29.28
C ALA A 66 10.61 8.33 -28.62
N ASP A 67 10.35 8.50 -27.31
CA ASP A 67 9.35 7.69 -26.59
C ASP A 67 7.93 7.87 -27.16
N ALA A 68 7.58 9.10 -27.54
CA ALA A 68 6.28 9.42 -28.13
C ALA A 68 6.09 8.81 -29.53
N ARG A 69 7.17 8.72 -30.33
CA ARG A 69 7.15 8.07 -31.65
C ARG A 69 7.01 6.56 -31.55
N ASP A 70 7.71 5.92 -30.63
CA ASP A 70 7.62 4.47 -30.42
C ASP A 70 6.25 4.04 -29.88
N LEU A 71 5.67 4.83 -28.97
CA LEU A 71 4.28 4.64 -28.52
C LEU A 71 3.27 4.77 -29.67
N ALA A 72 3.48 5.70 -30.61
CA ALA A 72 2.58 5.93 -31.74
C ALA A 72 2.55 4.74 -32.73
N LEU A 73 3.66 4.02 -32.86
CA LEU A 73 3.79 2.85 -33.75
C LEU A 73 3.23 1.56 -33.16
N GLN A 74 2.95 1.52 -31.84
CA GLN A 74 2.39 0.34 -31.19
C GLN A 74 0.93 0.07 -31.59
N PRO A 75 0.51 -1.20 -31.66
CA PRO A 75 -0.89 -1.57 -31.80
C PRO A 75 -1.77 -0.86 -30.74
N PRO A 76 -3.00 -0.42 -31.10
CA PRO A 76 -3.87 0.40 -30.23
C PRO A 76 -4.02 -0.14 -28.80
N VAL A 77 -4.20 -1.45 -28.65
CA VAL A 77 -4.35 -2.10 -27.33
C VAL A 77 -3.08 -2.01 -26.50
N ILE A 78 -1.91 -2.24 -27.11
CA ILE A 78 -0.62 -2.17 -26.43
C ILE A 78 -0.34 -0.74 -25.99
N ARG A 79 -0.56 0.23 -26.88
CA ARG A 79 -0.40 1.66 -26.59
C ARG A 79 -1.27 2.06 -25.41
N LEU A 80 -2.57 1.72 -25.42
CA LEU A 80 -3.51 2.05 -24.36
C LEU A 80 -3.08 1.50 -22.99
N VAL A 81 -2.71 0.21 -22.92
CA VAL A 81 -2.26 -0.42 -21.67
C VAL A 81 -1.01 0.28 -21.16
N ASN A 82 -0.04 0.52 -22.04
CA ASN A 82 1.22 1.18 -21.70
C ASN A 82 1.00 2.62 -21.23
N THR A 83 0.17 3.42 -21.91
CA THR A 83 -0.14 4.79 -21.49
C THR A 83 -0.89 4.80 -20.17
N THR A 84 -1.86 3.91 -19.98
CA THR A 84 -2.61 3.81 -18.72
C THR A 84 -1.69 3.52 -17.54
N ILE A 85 -0.75 2.57 -17.68
CA ILE A 85 0.23 2.27 -16.62
C ILE A 85 1.16 3.47 -16.39
N ARG A 86 1.67 4.11 -17.46
CA ARG A 86 2.52 5.31 -17.33
C ARG A 86 1.80 6.46 -16.63
N ASP A 87 0.54 6.70 -16.97
CA ASP A 87 -0.28 7.76 -16.39
C ASP A 87 -0.57 7.48 -14.92
N ALA A 88 -0.81 6.22 -14.55
CA ALA A 88 -0.95 5.78 -13.18
C ALA A 88 0.34 5.98 -12.37
N VAL A 89 1.50 5.62 -12.92
CA VAL A 89 2.82 5.82 -12.29
C VAL A 89 3.11 7.31 -12.10
N ARG A 90 2.92 8.13 -13.14
CA ARG A 90 3.05 9.61 -13.07
C ARG A 90 2.09 10.21 -12.04
N ALA A 91 0.90 9.64 -11.88
CA ALA A 91 -0.08 10.03 -10.87
C ALA A 91 0.31 9.65 -9.44
N ARG A 92 1.32 8.78 -9.26
CA ARG A 92 1.60 8.09 -8.01
C ARG A 92 0.39 7.28 -7.50
N ALA A 93 -0.32 6.62 -8.42
CA ALA A 93 -1.42 5.73 -8.07
C ALA A 93 -0.91 4.47 -7.36
N SER A 94 -1.68 3.94 -6.40
CA SER A 94 -1.42 2.65 -5.75
C SER A 94 -1.94 1.48 -6.57
N ASP A 95 -3.06 1.67 -7.26
CA ASP A 95 -3.74 0.61 -8.01
C ASP A 95 -4.32 1.16 -9.32
N VAL A 96 -4.35 0.32 -10.36
CA VAL A 96 -5.09 0.53 -11.62
C VAL A 96 -6.17 -0.54 -11.71
N HIS A 97 -7.40 -0.12 -11.97
CA HIS A 97 -8.58 -0.95 -12.04
C HIS A 97 -9.12 -0.95 -13.47
N PHE A 98 -9.20 -2.13 -14.08
CA PHE A 98 -9.87 -2.39 -15.35
C PHE A 98 -11.10 -3.24 -15.07
N GLU A 99 -12.27 -2.62 -14.98
CA GLU A 99 -13.50 -3.26 -14.52
C GLU A 99 -14.49 -3.43 -15.67
N ALA A 100 -14.92 -4.66 -15.90
CA ALA A 100 -15.96 -4.95 -16.89
C ALA A 100 -17.33 -4.45 -16.41
N THR A 101 -18.00 -3.65 -17.23
CA THR A 101 -19.34 -3.09 -16.97
C THR A 101 -20.26 -3.37 -18.16
N PRO A 102 -21.60 -3.20 -18.02
CA PRO A 102 -22.52 -3.37 -19.16
C PRO A 102 -22.17 -2.49 -20.37
N SER A 103 -21.62 -1.29 -20.13
CA SER A 103 -21.25 -0.32 -21.15
C SER A 103 -19.84 -0.52 -21.73
N GLY A 104 -19.08 -1.50 -21.24
CA GLY A 104 -17.70 -1.78 -21.65
C GLY A 104 -16.71 -1.73 -20.49
N LEU A 105 -15.44 -1.50 -20.79
CA LEU A 105 -14.39 -1.49 -19.77
C LEU A 105 -14.30 -0.11 -19.09
N SER A 106 -14.51 -0.07 -17.78
CA SER A 106 -14.26 1.10 -16.94
C SER A 106 -12.81 1.05 -16.47
N VAL A 107 -12.07 2.15 -16.64
CA VAL A 107 -10.68 2.27 -16.19
C VAL A 107 -10.59 3.31 -15.10
N ARG A 108 -10.09 2.92 -13.92
CA ARG A 108 -9.92 3.81 -12.77
C ARG A 108 -8.53 3.65 -12.17
N ILE A 109 -7.98 4.71 -11.59
CA ILE A 109 -6.74 4.66 -10.82
C ILE A 109 -7.01 5.08 -9.39
N ARG A 110 -6.35 4.43 -8.43
CA ARG A 110 -6.41 4.82 -7.03
C ARG A 110 -5.26 5.75 -6.70
N VAL A 111 -5.53 7.03 -6.49
CA VAL A 111 -4.52 8.02 -6.07
C VAL A 111 -4.87 8.46 -4.66
N ASP A 112 -3.91 8.35 -3.74
CA ASP A 112 -4.09 8.71 -2.33
C ASP A 112 -5.35 8.12 -1.67
N GLY A 113 -5.69 6.87 -2.04
CA GLY A 113 -6.84 6.13 -1.52
C GLY A 113 -8.16 6.37 -2.25
N VAL A 114 -8.25 7.36 -3.15
CA VAL A 114 -9.47 7.73 -3.88
C VAL A 114 -9.42 7.21 -5.31
N LEU A 115 -10.54 6.70 -5.81
CA LEU A 115 -10.68 6.24 -7.19
C LEU A 115 -10.96 7.42 -8.12
N HIS A 116 -10.15 7.56 -9.16
CA HIS A 116 -10.30 8.53 -10.22
C HIS A 116 -10.58 7.80 -11.53
N ALA A 117 -11.67 8.17 -12.21
CA ALA A 117 -12.00 7.62 -13.52
C ALA A 117 -11.05 8.17 -14.59
N LEU A 118 -10.59 7.29 -15.47
CA LEU A 118 -9.90 7.63 -16.71
C LEU A 118 -10.87 7.51 -17.89
N SER A 119 -10.47 8.04 -19.04
CA SER A 119 -11.24 7.87 -20.28
C SER A 119 -11.41 6.37 -20.57
N PRO A 120 -12.65 5.88 -20.71
CA PRO A 120 -12.88 4.47 -21.00
C PRO A 120 -12.44 4.16 -22.44
N PRO A 121 -11.85 2.98 -22.69
CA PRO A 121 -11.56 2.54 -24.04
C PRO A 121 -12.83 2.07 -24.76
N ASP A 122 -12.71 1.90 -26.08
CA ASP A 122 -13.79 1.35 -26.89
C ASP A 122 -14.19 -0.05 -26.40
N ARG A 123 -15.50 -0.30 -26.32
CA ARG A 123 -16.06 -1.55 -25.79
C ARG A 123 -15.48 -2.80 -26.46
N GLN A 124 -15.19 -2.71 -27.75
CA GLN A 124 -14.63 -3.82 -28.55
C GLN A 124 -13.20 -4.20 -28.12
N MET A 125 -12.47 -3.30 -27.45
CA MET A 125 -11.10 -3.56 -27.01
C MET A 125 -11.02 -4.36 -25.70
N GLN A 126 -12.12 -4.55 -24.97
CA GLN A 126 -12.13 -5.19 -23.66
C GLN A 126 -11.44 -6.57 -23.66
N PRO A 127 -11.78 -7.54 -24.54
CA PRO A 127 -11.14 -8.86 -24.53
C PRO A 127 -9.64 -8.81 -24.84
N ALA A 128 -9.24 -7.87 -25.70
CA ALA A 128 -7.86 -7.67 -26.08
C ALA A 128 -7.02 -7.05 -24.95
N ILE A 129 -7.58 -6.11 -24.19
CA ILE A 129 -6.92 -5.49 -23.03
C ILE A 129 -6.70 -6.53 -21.94
N VAL A 130 -7.73 -7.32 -21.61
CA VAL A 130 -7.61 -8.40 -20.61
C VAL A 130 -6.56 -9.43 -21.04
N SER A 131 -6.61 -9.87 -22.30
CA SER A 131 -5.61 -10.81 -22.85
C SER A 131 -4.19 -10.25 -22.77
N ARG A 132 -4.00 -8.96 -23.08
CA ARG A 132 -2.70 -8.30 -22.99
C ARG A 132 -2.19 -8.24 -21.55
N LEU A 133 -3.04 -7.91 -20.58
CA LEU A 133 -2.66 -7.86 -19.17
C LEU A 133 -2.31 -9.26 -18.64
N LYS A 134 -3.08 -10.28 -19.02
CA LYS A 134 -2.77 -11.69 -18.69
C LYS A 134 -1.44 -12.13 -19.27
N LEU A 135 -1.19 -11.83 -20.54
CA LEU A 135 0.09 -12.13 -21.20
C LEU A 135 1.28 -11.49 -20.45
N LEU A 136 1.16 -10.21 -20.08
CA LEU A 136 2.23 -9.48 -19.37
C LEU A 136 2.53 -10.07 -17.99
N ALA A 137 1.53 -10.68 -17.34
CA ALA A 137 1.64 -11.26 -16.01
C ALA A 137 1.83 -12.80 -16.02
N ASP A 138 2.11 -13.39 -17.18
CA ASP A 138 2.27 -14.84 -17.39
C ASP A 138 1.05 -15.67 -16.92
N LEU A 139 -0.15 -15.15 -17.18
CA LEU A 139 -1.44 -15.78 -16.82
C LEU A 139 -2.05 -16.54 -18.00
N ASN A 140 -2.88 -17.54 -17.69
CA ASN A 140 -3.57 -18.32 -18.71
C ASN A 140 -4.70 -17.50 -19.35
N ILE A 141 -4.49 -17.10 -20.61
CA ILE A 141 -5.44 -16.30 -21.41
C ILE A 141 -6.73 -17.08 -21.69
N ALA A 142 -6.65 -18.40 -21.89
CA ALA A 142 -7.80 -19.23 -22.21
C ALA A 142 -8.70 -19.50 -21.00
N GLU A 143 -8.16 -19.44 -19.78
CA GLU A 143 -8.96 -19.60 -18.57
C GLU A 143 -9.57 -18.24 -18.15
N GLN A 144 -10.90 -18.17 -18.16
CA GLN A 144 -11.67 -16.96 -17.85
C GLN A 144 -12.71 -17.18 -16.74
N ARG A 145 -12.76 -18.39 -16.16
CA ARG A 145 -13.79 -18.82 -15.20
C ARG A 145 -13.29 -18.90 -13.77
N ARG A 146 -12.01 -18.61 -13.53
CA ARG A 146 -11.39 -18.65 -12.20
C ARG A 146 -10.52 -17.42 -11.98
N PRO A 147 -10.40 -16.95 -10.71
CA PRO A 147 -9.42 -15.93 -10.37
C PRO A 147 -8.00 -16.39 -10.71
N GLN A 148 -7.14 -15.44 -11.09
CA GLN A 148 -5.72 -15.68 -11.35
C GLN A 148 -4.91 -14.52 -10.79
N ASP A 149 -3.73 -14.82 -10.26
CA ASP A 149 -2.80 -13.84 -9.71
C ASP A 149 -1.42 -14.03 -10.36
N GLY A 150 -0.79 -12.93 -10.73
CA GLY A 150 0.49 -12.90 -11.42
C GLY A 150 1.33 -11.70 -11.01
N ARG A 151 2.53 -11.62 -11.57
CA ARG A 151 3.44 -10.48 -11.37
C ARG A 151 4.03 -10.03 -12.69
N LEU A 152 4.24 -8.74 -12.81
CA LEU A 152 4.83 -8.08 -13.96
C LEU A 152 5.87 -7.10 -13.44
N ARG A 153 7.11 -7.19 -13.93
CA ARG A 153 8.13 -6.16 -13.67
C ARG A 153 8.26 -5.25 -14.87
N ILE A 154 8.16 -3.95 -14.64
CA ILE A 154 8.34 -2.93 -15.66
C ILE A 154 9.44 -1.99 -15.22
N ARG A 155 10.34 -1.63 -16.15
CA ARG A 155 11.28 -0.53 -15.95
C ARG A 155 10.71 0.69 -16.65
N LEU A 156 10.53 1.78 -15.92
CA LEU A 156 10.03 3.07 -16.42
C LEU A 156 11.05 4.14 -16.04
N ASN A 157 11.81 4.62 -17.04
CA ASN A 157 12.99 5.47 -16.83
C ASN A 157 14.00 4.76 -15.89
N GLU A 158 14.45 5.42 -14.81
CA GLU A 158 15.37 4.87 -13.80
C GLU A 158 14.67 4.01 -12.73
N ALA A 159 13.34 3.94 -12.71
CA ALA A 159 12.60 3.23 -11.68
C ALA A 159 12.17 1.83 -12.17
N GLU A 160 12.56 0.80 -11.43
CA GLU A 160 11.92 -0.51 -11.53
C GLU A 160 10.63 -0.52 -10.72
N LEU A 161 9.58 -1.11 -11.30
CA LEU A 161 8.27 -1.25 -10.69
C LEU A 161 7.87 -2.73 -10.70
N ASP A 162 7.58 -3.28 -9.53
CA ASP A 162 6.95 -4.60 -9.40
C ASP A 162 5.43 -4.40 -9.36
N ILE A 163 4.71 -5.05 -10.27
CA ILE A 163 3.26 -4.94 -10.38
C ILE A 163 2.66 -6.29 -10.05
N ARG A 164 1.77 -6.33 -9.05
CA ARG A 164 0.91 -7.50 -8.83
C ARG A 164 -0.34 -7.37 -9.67
N VAL A 165 -0.68 -8.43 -10.39
CA VAL A 165 -1.84 -8.48 -11.26
C VAL A 165 -2.80 -9.51 -10.70
N SER A 166 -4.07 -9.12 -10.52
CA SER A 166 -5.14 -10.03 -10.13
C SER A 166 -6.29 -9.92 -11.10
N THR A 167 -6.80 -11.06 -11.57
CA THR A 167 -7.95 -11.14 -12.48
C THR A 167 -9.08 -11.90 -11.80
N VAL A 168 -10.31 -11.42 -11.92
CA VAL A 168 -11.51 -12.11 -11.42
C VAL A 168 -12.61 -12.14 -12.47
N PRO A 169 -13.28 -13.29 -12.70
CA PRO A 169 -14.45 -13.36 -13.57
C PRO A 169 -15.61 -12.55 -13.00
N THR A 170 -16.31 -11.79 -13.83
CA THR A 170 -17.50 -11.01 -13.47
C THR A 170 -18.62 -11.22 -14.49
N LEU A 171 -19.81 -10.65 -14.25
CA LEU A 171 -20.98 -10.79 -15.11
C LEU A 171 -20.75 -10.30 -16.56
N HIS A 172 -19.89 -9.29 -16.75
CA HIS A 172 -19.69 -8.64 -18.04
C HIS A 172 -18.31 -8.90 -18.66
N GLY A 173 -17.59 -9.90 -18.16
CA GLY A 173 -16.22 -10.23 -18.53
C GLY A 173 -15.30 -10.26 -17.31
N GLU A 174 -13.99 -10.19 -17.52
CA GLU A 174 -13.04 -10.23 -16.41
C GLU A 174 -12.69 -8.81 -15.93
N SER A 175 -12.58 -8.67 -14.61
CA SER A 175 -12.03 -7.49 -13.95
C SER A 175 -10.55 -7.75 -13.65
N VAL A 176 -9.69 -6.78 -13.93
CA VAL A 176 -8.24 -6.85 -13.71
C VAL A 176 -7.80 -5.70 -12.82
N VAL A 177 -7.05 -6.00 -11.77
CA VAL A 177 -6.44 -5.00 -10.88
C VAL A 177 -4.93 -5.13 -10.95
N LEU A 178 -4.26 -4.00 -11.18
CA LEU A 178 -2.80 -3.87 -11.11
C LEU A 178 -2.45 -3.10 -9.84
N ARG A 179 -1.74 -3.71 -8.90
CA ARG A 179 -1.17 -3.01 -7.75
C ARG A 179 0.27 -2.63 -8.05
N LEU A 180 0.54 -1.33 -8.06
CA LEU A 180 1.84 -0.76 -8.41
C LEU A 180 2.71 -0.71 -7.14
N LEU A 181 3.70 -1.59 -7.03
CA LEU A 181 4.67 -1.60 -5.94
C LEU A 181 5.93 -0.88 -6.39
N ARG A 182 6.20 0.25 -5.74
CA ARG A 182 7.39 1.06 -5.99
C ARG A 182 8.57 0.45 -5.25
N THR A 183 9.55 0.00 -6.02
CA THR A 183 10.81 -0.54 -5.52
C THR A 183 11.83 0.56 -5.19
N ASP A 184 11.55 1.81 -5.61
CA ASP A 184 12.49 2.94 -5.68
C ASP A 184 12.25 4.07 -4.66
N THR A 185 11.14 4.06 -3.91
CA THR A 185 10.92 5.08 -2.88
C THR A 185 11.79 4.74 -1.68
N GLY A 186 12.86 5.51 -1.45
CA GLY A 186 13.72 5.39 -0.28
C GLY A 186 12.91 5.16 1.00
N ALA A 187 13.41 4.27 1.86
CA ALA A 187 12.71 3.84 3.07
C ALA A 187 12.17 5.06 3.82
N ALA A 188 10.89 5.01 4.18
CA ALA A 188 10.27 6.09 4.94
C ALA A 188 11.09 6.34 6.21
N THR A 189 11.48 7.58 6.44
CA THR A 189 12.13 7.98 7.70
C THR A 189 11.07 8.41 8.70
N LEU A 190 11.40 8.32 9.98
CA LEU A 190 10.52 8.79 11.07
C LEU A 190 10.06 10.25 10.87
N ASP A 191 10.96 11.11 10.37
CA ASP A 191 10.67 12.52 10.03
C ASP A 191 9.64 12.67 8.90
N SER A 192 9.66 11.75 7.93
CA SER A 192 8.77 11.81 6.76
C SER A 192 7.33 11.35 7.05
N LEU A 193 7.08 10.72 8.20
CA LEU A 193 5.77 10.16 8.55
C LEU A 193 4.73 11.23 8.95
N GLY A 194 5.19 12.42 9.36
CA GLY A 194 4.31 13.49 9.86
C GLY A 194 3.90 13.29 11.32
N LEU A 195 4.75 12.63 12.12
CA LEU A 195 4.58 12.55 13.57
C LEU A 195 4.73 13.94 14.20
N PRO A 196 3.91 14.31 15.20
CA PRO A 196 4.22 15.44 16.06
C PRO A 196 5.58 15.22 16.73
N ARG A 197 6.38 16.28 16.89
CA ARG A 197 7.74 16.16 17.46
C ARG A 197 7.76 15.50 18.84
N GLN A 198 6.81 15.84 19.70
CA GLN A 198 6.68 15.20 21.01
C GLN A 198 6.39 13.69 20.90
N THR A 199 5.50 13.28 20.00
CA THR A 199 5.21 11.87 19.72
C THR A 199 6.43 11.15 19.15
N GLN A 200 7.17 11.84 18.27
CA GLN A 200 8.39 11.34 17.65
C GLN A 200 9.47 11.06 18.70
N ASP A 201 9.71 11.99 19.62
CA ASP A 201 10.70 11.86 20.69
C ASP A 201 10.38 10.68 21.61
N VAL A 202 9.10 10.53 22.01
CA VAL A 202 8.66 9.39 22.83
C VAL A 202 8.78 8.07 22.05
N LEU A 203 8.38 8.05 20.78
CA LEU A 203 8.47 6.85 19.95
C LEU A 203 9.93 6.42 19.74
N ALA A 204 10.84 7.38 19.57
CA ALA A 204 12.27 7.13 19.47
C ALA A 204 12.84 6.52 20.77
N ASP A 205 12.42 7.02 21.95
CA ASP A 205 12.76 6.40 23.24
C ASP A 205 12.29 4.94 23.30
N LEU A 206 11.01 4.68 22.98
CA LEU A 206 10.43 3.34 23.01
C LEU A 206 11.19 2.36 22.11
N VAL A 207 11.54 2.80 20.90
CA VAL A 207 12.24 1.97 19.91
C VAL A 207 13.72 1.76 20.26
N SER A 208 14.33 2.63 21.06
CA SER A 208 15.70 2.47 21.53
C SER A 208 15.87 1.43 22.63
N ARG A 209 14.77 0.93 23.21
CA ARG A 209 14.80 -0.06 24.29
C ARG A 209 15.34 -1.40 23.78
N SER A 210 16.06 -2.10 24.64
CA SER A 210 16.60 -3.44 24.35
C SER A 210 15.51 -4.49 24.16
N HIS A 211 14.36 -4.32 24.83
CA HIS A 211 13.26 -5.28 24.80
C HIS A 211 11.91 -4.60 25.01
N GLY A 212 10.85 -5.31 24.61
CA GLY A 212 9.47 -4.89 24.80
C GLY A 212 8.64 -5.06 23.53
N LEU A 213 7.32 -5.03 23.69
CA LEU A 213 6.36 -5.13 22.60
C LEU A 213 5.83 -3.73 22.25
N LEU A 214 6.06 -3.29 21.02
CA LEU A 214 5.52 -2.04 20.46
C LEU A 214 4.56 -2.37 19.32
N ILE A 215 3.33 -1.87 19.41
CA ILE A 215 2.27 -2.19 18.45
C ILE A 215 1.89 -0.96 17.64
N ALA A 216 1.91 -1.08 16.31
CA ALA A 216 1.23 -0.13 15.43
C ALA A 216 -0.19 -0.63 15.12
N THR A 217 -1.21 0.20 15.29
CA THR A 217 -2.61 -0.20 15.07
C THR A 217 -3.40 0.77 14.19
N GLY A 218 -4.41 0.22 13.52
CA GLY A 218 -5.30 0.93 12.63
C GLY A 218 -5.86 0.03 11.52
N PRO A 219 -6.80 0.53 10.69
CA PRO A 219 -7.43 -0.21 9.62
C PRO A 219 -6.43 -0.52 8.49
N THR A 220 -6.90 -1.25 7.50
CA THR A 220 -6.13 -1.51 6.28
C THR A 220 -5.78 -0.20 5.57
N GLY A 221 -4.55 -0.08 5.08
CA GLY A 221 -4.11 1.09 4.33
C GLY A 221 -3.82 2.34 5.18
N CYS A 222 -3.76 2.24 6.52
CA CYS A 222 -3.38 3.37 7.37
C CYS A 222 -1.86 3.58 7.51
N GLY A 223 -1.03 2.83 6.77
CA GLY A 223 0.44 3.00 6.74
C GLY A 223 1.23 2.26 7.82
N LYS A 224 0.67 1.23 8.48
CA LYS A 224 1.34 0.54 9.62
C LYS A 224 2.70 -0.03 9.23
N THR A 225 2.75 -0.76 8.12
CA THR A 225 3.99 -1.34 7.57
C THR A 225 5.02 -0.26 7.27
N THR A 226 4.60 0.87 6.69
CA THR A 226 5.47 2.02 6.44
C THR A 226 6.07 2.58 7.73
N THR A 227 5.25 2.74 8.77
CA THR A 227 5.74 3.16 10.09
C THR A 227 6.72 2.15 10.66
N LEU A 228 6.38 0.85 10.69
CA LEU A 228 7.26 -0.19 11.24
C LEU A 228 8.59 -0.26 10.49
N HIS A 229 8.60 -0.17 9.17
CA HIS A 229 9.83 -0.16 8.38
C HIS A 229 10.70 1.08 8.68
N ALA A 230 10.08 2.23 8.93
CA ALA A 230 10.80 3.43 9.40
C ALA A 230 11.47 3.18 10.76
N LEU A 231 10.76 2.54 11.69
CA LEU A 231 11.31 2.17 13.00
C LEU A 231 12.45 1.16 12.89
N LEU A 232 12.32 0.16 12.02
CA LEU A 232 13.36 -0.84 11.76
C LEU A 232 14.63 -0.21 11.20
N SER A 233 14.47 0.76 10.29
CA SER A 233 15.60 1.49 9.70
C SER A 233 16.41 2.26 10.75
N CYS A 234 15.79 2.71 11.85
CA CYS A 234 16.49 3.32 12.98
C CYS A 234 17.35 2.32 13.78
N ARG A 235 17.02 1.03 13.76
CA ARG A 235 17.72 -0.02 14.52
C ARG A 235 18.74 -0.78 13.67
N ALA A 236 18.52 -0.88 12.36
CA ALA A 236 19.36 -1.56 11.39
C ALA A 236 20.69 -0.83 11.10
N THR A 237 21.45 -0.52 12.15
CA THR A 237 22.74 0.20 12.12
C THR A 237 23.95 -0.73 11.92
N GLY A 238 23.71 -2.05 11.78
CA GLY A 238 24.74 -3.09 11.70
C GLY A 238 25.26 -3.60 13.05
N ARG A 239 24.81 -3.02 14.18
CA ARG A 239 25.14 -3.47 15.54
C ARG A 239 24.18 -4.53 16.09
N GLU A 240 22.97 -4.56 15.56
CA GLU A 240 21.87 -5.39 16.02
C GLU A 240 21.37 -6.25 14.87
N LYS A 241 21.01 -7.49 15.18
CA LYS A 241 20.39 -8.41 14.22
C LYS A 241 18.88 -8.15 14.19
N VAL A 242 18.44 -7.56 13.09
CA VAL A 242 17.03 -7.24 12.85
C VAL A 242 16.42 -8.25 11.88
N ILE A 243 15.35 -8.94 12.30
CA ILE A 243 14.67 -9.97 11.50
C ILE A 243 13.17 -9.73 11.47
N THR A 244 12.53 -9.88 10.32
CA THR A 244 11.08 -9.70 10.15
C THR A 244 10.41 -10.98 9.63
N VAL A 245 9.12 -11.12 9.91
CA VAL A 245 8.21 -12.03 9.19
C VAL A 245 7.04 -11.24 8.61
N GLU A 246 6.82 -11.33 7.30
CA GLU A 246 5.88 -10.47 6.56
C GLU A 246 5.04 -11.26 5.54
N ASP A 247 3.78 -10.85 5.31
CA ASP A 247 2.87 -11.49 4.35
C ASP A 247 2.23 -10.46 3.40
N PRO A 248 2.84 -10.17 2.25
CA PRO A 248 4.23 -10.45 1.87
C PRO A 248 5.17 -9.28 2.24
N VAL A 249 6.47 -9.45 1.95
CA VAL A 249 7.43 -8.34 2.01
C VAL A 249 7.08 -7.29 0.95
N GLU A 250 6.81 -6.06 1.37
CA GLU A 250 6.36 -4.97 0.48
C GLU A 250 7.53 -4.28 -0.25
N TYR A 251 8.62 -4.01 0.47
CA TYR A 251 9.88 -3.47 -0.07
C TYR A 251 11.05 -3.85 0.82
N GLN A 252 12.25 -3.76 0.26
CA GLN A 252 13.48 -4.14 0.95
C GLN A 252 13.94 -3.04 1.91
N VAL A 253 14.21 -3.41 3.16
CA VAL A 253 14.81 -2.52 4.16
C VAL A 253 16.29 -2.88 4.32
N PRO A 254 17.22 -1.98 3.96
CA PRO A 254 18.65 -2.24 4.11
C PRO A 254 19.02 -2.62 5.55
N GLY A 255 19.87 -3.64 5.70
CA GLY A 255 20.32 -4.11 7.03
C GLY A 255 19.32 -4.97 7.79
N VAL A 256 18.17 -5.30 7.21
CA VAL A 256 17.11 -6.12 7.83
C VAL A 256 16.96 -7.45 7.09
N THR A 257 16.92 -8.56 7.83
CA THR A 257 16.60 -9.88 7.26
C THR A 257 15.09 -10.06 7.19
N GLN A 258 14.51 -10.02 5.99
CA GLN A 258 13.04 -10.09 5.82
C GLN A 258 12.60 -11.49 5.36
N VAL A 259 11.82 -12.17 6.21
CA VAL A 259 11.31 -13.52 5.95
C VAL A 259 9.86 -13.45 5.43
N PRO A 260 9.56 -13.87 4.20
CA PRO A 260 8.18 -13.92 3.73
C PRO A 260 7.42 -15.12 4.33
N VAL A 261 6.12 -14.96 4.57
CA VAL A 261 5.20 -16.06 4.81
C VAL A 261 5.02 -16.86 3.51
N ILE A 262 5.15 -18.19 3.59
CA ILE A 262 4.97 -19.12 2.47
C ILE A 262 4.02 -20.23 2.92
N ALA A 263 2.72 -19.94 2.86
CA ALA A 263 1.66 -20.84 3.35
C ALA A 263 1.72 -22.23 2.70
N ALA A 264 2.02 -22.31 1.40
CA ALA A 264 2.14 -23.58 0.66
C ALA A 264 3.28 -24.47 1.17
N ALA A 265 4.31 -23.88 1.78
CA ALA A 265 5.43 -24.60 2.40
C ALA A 265 5.24 -24.80 3.92
N GLY A 266 4.09 -24.43 4.48
CA GLY A 266 3.82 -24.47 5.92
C GLY A 266 4.50 -23.36 6.73
N MET A 267 5.15 -22.39 6.07
CA MET A 267 5.81 -21.27 6.73
C MET A 267 4.80 -20.15 7.04
N THR A 268 4.07 -20.32 8.14
CA THR A 268 3.13 -19.35 8.74
C THR A 268 3.84 -18.30 9.62
N PHE A 269 3.13 -17.25 10.05
CA PHE A 269 3.67 -16.28 11.02
C PHE A 269 4.23 -16.95 12.29
N ALA A 270 3.45 -17.80 12.95
CA ALA A 270 3.86 -18.47 14.18
C ALA A 270 5.07 -19.41 13.97
N SER A 271 5.10 -20.18 12.89
CA SER A 271 6.21 -21.11 12.63
C SER A 271 7.50 -20.38 12.24
N ALA A 272 7.41 -19.35 11.40
CA ALA A 272 8.52 -18.48 11.05
C ALA A 272 9.07 -17.74 12.28
N LEU A 273 8.19 -17.15 13.11
CA LEU A 273 8.58 -16.45 14.33
C LEU A 273 9.36 -17.36 15.29
N ARG A 274 8.93 -18.62 15.49
CA ARG A 274 9.72 -19.59 16.28
C ARG A 274 11.10 -19.85 15.69
N GLY A 275 11.21 -19.93 14.37
CA GLY A 275 12.48 -20.06 13.67
C GLY A 275 13.39 -18.86 13.88
N ILE A 276 12.83 -17.65 13.75
CA ILE A 276 13.51 -16.37 13.94
C ILE A 276 14.10 -16.26 15.35
N LEU A 277 13.38 -16.68 16.39
CA LEU A 277 13.89 -16.62 17.77
C LEU A 277 15.11 -17.54 18.03
N ARG A 278 15.41 -18.48 17.11
CA ARG A 278 16.65 -19.28 17.16
C ARG A 278 17.78 -18.72 16.30
N GLN A 279 17.57 -17.56 15.69
CA GLN A 279 18.55 -16.87 14.87
C GLN A 279 19.34 -15.82 15.67
N ASP A 280 19.23 -15.79 17.00
CA ASP A 280 19.90 -14.75 17.83
C ASP A 280 19.51 -13.31 17.39
N PRO A 281 18.21 -12.97 17.25
CA PRO A 281 17.79 -11.62 16.89
C PRO A 281 17.85 -10.68 18.11
N ASP A 282 18.12 -9.39 17.88
CA ASP A 282 17.92 -8.34 18.88
C ASP A 282 16.53 -7.70 18.70
N VAL A 283 16.14 -7.49 17.44
CA VAL A 283 14.86 -6.87 17.07
C VAL A 283 14.10 -7.80 16.14
N VAL A 284 12.85 -8.06 16.47
CA VAL A 284 11.94 -8.89 15.69
C VAL A 284 10.73 -8.07 15.25
N MET A 285 10.38 -8.12 13.97
CA MET A 285 9.11 -7.58 13.49
C MET A 285 8.18 -8.68 13.00
N VAL A 286 6.95 -8.69 13.51
CA VAL A 286 5.89 -9.57 13.07
C VAL A 286 4.87 -8.73 12.33
N GLY A 287 4.70 -8.97 11.02
CA GLY A 287 3.85 -8.17 10.14
C GLY A 287 2.46 -7.91 10.72
N GLU A 288 1.85 -8.92 11.34
CA GLU A 288 0.60 -8.79 12.10
C GLU A 288 0.39 -9.96 13.05
N MET A 289 -0.37 -9.72 14.13
CA MET A 289 -0.84 -10.76 15.05
C MET A 289 -2.33 -11.02 14.82
N ARG A 290 -2.65 -12.06 14.03
CA ARG A 290 -4.04 -12.46 13.73
C ARG A 290 -4.61 -13.48 14.70
N ASP A 291 -3.75 -14.33 15.27
CA ASP A 291 -4.13 -15.49 16.06
C ASP A 291 -3.43 -15.52 17.43
N ARG A 292 -3.96 -16.37 18.31
CA ARG A 292 -3.47 -16.58 19.67
C ARG A 292 -2.01 -17.03 19.70
N GLU A 293 -1.66 -17.94 18.80
CA GLU A 293 -0.35 -18.57 18.79
C GLU A 293 0.74 -17.55 18.51
N THR A 294 0.57 -16.75 17.45
CA THR A 294 1.49 -15.69 17.06
C THR A 294 1.60 -14.62 18.15
N ALA A 295 0.47 -14.19 18.72
CA ALA A 295 0.46 -13.19 19.80
C ALA A 295 1.18 -13.68 21.07
N ALA A 296 0.97 -14.94 21.45
CA ALA A 296 1.64 -15.53 22.61
C ALA A 296 3.17 -15.61 22.41
N ILE A 297 3.63 -16.05 21.23
CA ILE A 297 5.07 -16.12 20.93
C ILE A 297 5.69 -14.72 20.91
N ALA A 298 5.00 -13.73 20.33
CA ALA A 298 5.49 -12.35 20.30
C ALA A 298 5.62 -11.75 21.71
N ALA A 299 4.62 -11.94 22.57
CA ALA A 299 4.68 -11.51 23.96
C ALA A 299 5.80 -12.22 24.74
N GLN A 300 5.97 -13.53 24.54
CA GLN A 300 7.07 -14.28 25.16
C GLN A 300 8.44 -13.80 24.69
N ALA A 301 8.61 -13.54 23.39
CA ALA A 301 9.85 -12.98 22.84
C ALA A 301 10.19 -11.63 23.47
N ALA A 302 9.19 -10.75 23.60
CA ALA A 302 9.37 -9.46 24.26
C ALA A 302 9.80 -9.60 25.73
N MET A 303 9.24 -10.60 26.44
CA MET A 303 9.63 -10.92 27.81
C MET A 303 11.05 -11.48 27.93
N THR A 304 11.50 -12.26 26.95
CA THR A 304 12.82 -12.91 26.95
C THR A 304 13.94 -12.02 26.41
N GLY A 305 13.73 -10.70 26.32
CA GLY A 305 14.80 -9.75 26.03
C GLY A 305 14.85 -9.24 24.58
N HIS A 306 13.80 -9.47 23.77
CA HIS A 306 13.75 -8.98 22.39
C HIS A 306 12.90 -7.72 22.27
N LEU A 307 13.29 -6.79 21.40
CA LEU A 307 12.38 -5.73 20.97
C LEU A 307 11.48 -6.29 19.87
N VAL A 308 10.18 -6.37 20.13
CA VAL A 308 9.18 -6.92 19.20
C VAL A 308 8.30 -5.80 18.67
N LEU A 309 8.33 -5.61 17.35
CA LEU A 309 7.44 -4.70 16.63
C LEU A 309 6.32 -5.50 15.97
N SER A 310 5.07 -5.07 16.10
CA SER A 310 3.99 -5.75 15.37
C SER A 310 2.82 -4.85 15.04
N THR A 311 1.85 -5.39 14.30
CA THR A 311 0.60 -4.70 13.99
C THR A 311 -0.64 -5.42 14.49
N LEU A 312 -1.65 -4.60 14.83
CA LEU A 312 -3.02 -5.02 15.09
C LEU A 312 -4.00 -4.19 14.25
N HIS A 313 -5.25 -4.66 14.20
CA HIS A 313 -6.35 -4.00 13.52
C HIS A 313 -7.39 -3.52 14.55
N THR A 314 -7.07 -2.45 15.27
CA THR A 314 -8.00 -1.78 16.19
C THR A 314 -8.20 -0.31 15.81
N ASN A 315 -9.26 0.30 16.34
CA ASN A 315 -9.59 1.67 15.99
C ASN A 315 -8.73 2.71 16.71
N ASP A 316 -8.35 2.42 17.96
CA ASP A 316 -7.59 3.27 18.87
C ASP A 316 -6.55 2.46 19.65
N ALA A 317 -5.68 3.16 20.40
CA ALA A 317 -4.56 2.56 21.11
C ALA A 317 -4.99 1.67 22.30
N LEU A 318 -6.01 2.07 23.07
CA LEU A 318 -6.51 1.29 24.20
C LEU A 318 -7.18 -0.01 23.75
N SER A 319 -7.93 0.02 22.65
CA SER A 319 -8.54 -1.16 22.05
C SER A 319 -7.51 -2.21 21.63
N ALA A 320 -6.26 -1.82 21.32
CA ALA A 320 -5.20 -2.77 21.01
C ALA A 320 -4.81 -3.63 22.23
N VAL A 321 -4.86 -3.04 23.43
CA VAL A 321 -4.62 -3.76 24.70
C VAL A 321 -5.68 -4.84 24.90
N ALA A 322 -6.96 -4.46 24.76
CA ALA A 322 -8.07 -5.41 24.85
C ALA A 322 -7.93 -6.51 23.79
N ARG A 323 -7.53 -6.15 22.56
CA ARG A 323 -7.34 -7.10 21.48
C ARG A 323 -6.24 -8.14 21.77
N LEU A 324 -5.15 -7.76 22.45
CA LEU A 324 -4.13 -8.72 22.90
C LEU A 324 -4.73 -9.74 23.88
N GLN A 325 -5.57 -9.29 24.80
CA GLN A 325 -6.27 -10.16 25.76
C GLN A 325 -7.27 -11.08 25.07
N ASP A 326 -8.03 -10.58 24.08
CA ASP A 326 -8.95 -11.38 23.25
C ASP A 326 -8.20 -12.47 22.45
N LEU A 327 -6.99 -12.16 21.99
CA LEU A 327 -6.10 -13.13 21.35
C LEU A 327 -5.56 -14.15 22.36
N GLY A 328 -5.74 -13.97 23.66
CA GLY A 328 -5.33 -14.90 24.71
C GLY A 328 -3.94 -14.61 25.28
N VAL A 329 -3.45 -13.38 25.16
CA VAL A 329 -2.26 -12.94 25.91
C VAL A 329 -2.69 -12.58 27.33
N GLU A 330 -2.12 -13.27 28.32
CA GLU A 330 -2.43 -13.05 29.73
C GLU A 330 -2.20 -11.59 30.17
N PRO A 331 -3.09 -10.98 30.98
CA PRO A 331 -2.97 -9.57 31.40
C PRO A 331 -1.61 -9.22 32.01
N PHE A 332 -1.04 -10.13 32.81
CA PHE A 332 0.30 -9.96 33.37
C PHE A 332 1.40 -9.90 32.29
N LEU A 333 1.30 -10.71 31.23
CA LEU A 333 2.25 -10.66 30.10
C LEU A 333 2.10 -9.34 29.34
N VAL A 334 0.86 -8.88 29.10
CA VAL A 334 0.63 -7.58 28.46
C VAL A 334 1.26 -6.45 29.28
N ALA A 335 1.00 -6.41 30.59
CA ALA A 335 1.53 -5.38 31.49
C ALA A 335 3.07 -5.35 31.55
N SER A 336 3.69 -6.53 31.55
CA SER A 336 5.16 -6.66 31.67
C SER A 336 5.90 -6.44 30.35
N THR A 337 5.28 -6.70 29.20
CA THR A 337 5.96 -6.69 27.90
C THR A 337 5.59 -5.49 27.02
N LEU A 338 4.34 -5.01 27.07
CA LEU A 338 3.91 -3.89 26.24
C LEU A 338 4.62 -2.60 26.67
N ILE A 339 5.31 -1.96 25.74
CA ILE A 339 6.01 -0.68 25.97
C ILE A 339 5.28 0.50 25.34
N GLY A 340 4.47 0.26 24.30
CA GLY A 340 3.58 1.26 23.76
C GLY A 340 2.66 0.75 22.64
N VAL A 341 1.65 1.55 22.33
CA VAL A 341 0.76 1.35 21.18
C VAL A 341 0.65 2.65 20.40
N LEU A 342 0.98 2.60 19.11
CA LEU A 342 0.81 3.70 18.17
C LEU A 342 -0.41 3.46 17.29
N ALA A 343 -1.52 4.15 17.56
CA ALA A 343 -2.67 4.18 16.68
C ALA A 343 -2.45 5.22 15.58
N GLN A 344 -2.79 4.85 14.34
CA GLN A 344 -2.60 5.73 13.19
C GLN A 344 -3.70 5.66 12.14
N ARG A 345 -3.84 6.78 11.41
CA ARG A 345 -4.62 6.90 10.16
C ARG A 345 -3.83 7.72 9.14
N LEU A 346 -4.19 7.62 7.87
CA LEU A 346 -3.69 8.52 6.83
C LEU A 346 -4.76 9.52 6.43
N VAL A 347 -4.38 10.78 6.41
CA VAL A 347 -5.18 11.88 5.84
C VAL A 347 -4.48 12.41 4.59
N ARG A 348 -5.25 12.81 3.60
CA ARG A 348 -4.73 13.47 2.40
C ARG A 348 -4.22 14.87 2.74
N VAL A 349 -3.12 15.27 2.11
CA VAL A 349 -2.50 16.59 2.28
C VAL A 349 -3.13 17.57 1.29
N LEU A 350 -3.50 18.76 1.74
CA LEU A 350 -4.04 19.82 0.90
C LEU A 350 -3.04 20.22 -0.18
N CYS A 351 -3.52 20.39 -1.41
CA CYS A 351 -2.70 20.87 -2.50
C CYS A 351 -2.20 22.30 -2.19
N THR A 352 -0.88 22.47 -2.10
CA THR A 352 -0.24 23.75 -1.77
C THR A 352 -0.50 24.84 -2.82
N THR A 353 -0.74 24.45 -4.07
CA THR A 353 -1.02 25.36 -5.19
C THR A 353 -2.42 25.96 -5.14
N CYS A 354 -3.44 25.20 -4.69
CA CYS A 354 -4.85 25.61 -4.79
C CYS A 354 -5.59 25.72 -3.46
N ARG A 355 -4.98 25.36 -2.32
CA ARG A 355 -5.64 25.45 -1.01
C ARG A 355 -6.11 26.88 -0.75
N GLN A 356 -7.31 27.02 -0.21
CA GLN A 356 -7.90 28.32 0.09
C GLN A 356 -8.05 28.49 1.59
N ARG A 357 -7.63 29.64 2.12
CA ARG A 357 -7.83 29.97 3.53
C ARG A 357 -9.32 30.20 3.79
N GLY A 358 -9.85 29.51 4.79
CA GLY A 358 -11.22 29.68 5.25
C GLY A 358 -11.39 30.93 6.12
N SER A 359 -12.63 31.42 6.22
CA SER A 359 -13.05 32.46 7.17
C SER A 359 -13.65 31.83 8.42
N GLY A 360 -13.35 32.38 9.60
CA GLY A 360 -13.91 31.91 10.87
C GLY A 360 -13.25 30.65 11.42
N THR A 361 -14.06 29.73 11.94
CA THR A 361 -13.64 28.41 12.46
C THR A 361 -14.22 27.29 11.61
N VAL A 362 -13.61 26.11 11.69
CA VAL A 362 -14.17 24.87 11.15
C VAL A 362 -14.21 23.81 12.24
N LEU A 363 -15.22 22.94 12.19
CA LEU A 363 -15.39 21.86 13.15
C LEU A 363 -14.64 20.61 12.71
N VAL A 364 -13.84 20.05 13.60
CA VAL A 364 -13.25 18.72 13.47
C VAL A 364 -13.73 17.82 14.61
N PRO A 365 -13.89 16.49 14.38
CA PRO A 365 -14.33 15.57 15.43
C PRO A 365 -13.40 15.67 16.64
N ALA A 366 -13.98 15.86 17.83
CA ALA A 366 -13.27 15.72 19.10
C ALA A 366 -13.25 14.24 19.52
N ALA A 367 -12.77 13.97 20.73
CA ALA A 367 -13.00 12.67 21.34
C ALA A 367 -14.52 12.37 21.39
N PRO A 368 -14.95 11.09 21.33
CA PRO A 368 -16.37 10.73 21.20
C PRO A 368 -17.32 11.41 22.20
N GLU A 369 -16.84 11.71 23.40
CA GLU A 369 -17.63 12.35 24.47
C GLU A 369 -17.55 13.89 24.48
N ALA A 370 -16.61 14.48 23.72
CA ALA A 370 -16.33 15.91 23.71
C ALA A 370 -16.93 16.65 22.49
N GLY A 371 -17.59 15.93 21.57
CA GLY A 371 -18.28 16.53 20.42
C GLY A 371 -17.32 17.01 19.32
N TRP A 372 -17.19 18.33 19.15
CA TRP A 372 -16.45 18.97 18.05
C TRP A 372 -15.43 19.98 18.57
N LEU A 373 -14.28 20.08 17.90
CA LEU A 373 -13.27 21.11 18.14
C LEU A 373 -13.39 22.21 17.09
N ASP A 374 -13.45 23.46 17.55
CA ASP A 374 -13.30 24.63 16.68
C ASP A 374 -11.83 24.86 16.32
N VAL A 375 -11.53 24.91 15.02
CA VAL A 375 -10.18 25.12 14.52
C VAL A 375 -10.11 26.39 13.67
N SER A 376 -9.17 27.28 14.00
CA SER A 376 -8.82 28.46 13.22
C SER A 376 -7.32 28.80 13.39
N PRO A 377 -6.61 29.24 12.33
CA PRO A 377 -7.05 29.31 10.95
C PRO A 377 -7.27 27.92 10.35
N PHE A 378 -7.97 27.82 9.22
CA PHE A 378 -8.09 26.56 8.48
C PHE A 378 -8.03 26.79 6.97
N TYR A 379 -7.85 25.70 6.22
CA TYR A 379 -7.81 25.71 4.77
C TYR A 379 -8.74 24.64 4.20
N SER A 380 -9.32 24.94 3.03
CA SER A 380 -10.22 24.04 2.31
C SER A 380 -9.63 23.62 0.96
N ALA A 381 -10.06 22.45 0.51
CA ALA A 381 -9.72 21.89 -0.80
C ALA A 381 -10.49 22.62 -1.91
N ARG A 382 -9.80 23.03 -2.98
CA ARG A 382 -10.40 23.70 -4.14
C ARG A 382 -10.34 22.86 -5.42
N GLY A 383 -9.19 22.23 -5.68
CA GLY A 383 -8.91 21.56 -6.95
C GLY A 383 -8.22 22.48 -7.96
N CYS A 384 -7.23 21.92 -8.66
CA CYS A 384 -6.54 22.49 -9.82
C CYS A 384 -5.92 21.33 -10.63
N ASP A 385 -5.29 21.63 -11.76
CA ASP A 385 -4.70 20.61 -12.63
C ASP A 385 -3.59 19.81 -11.93
N GLU A 386 -2.78 20.46 -11.08
CA GLU A 386 -1.68 19.82 -10.33
C GLU A 386 -2.17 18.70 -9.39
N CYS A 387 -3.37 18.86 -8.83
CA CYS A 387 -4.01 17.85 -7.98
C CYS A 387 -5.16 17.12 -8.68
N ARG A 388 -5.29 17.29 -10.01
CA ARG A 388 -6.30 16.66 -10.86
C ARG A 388 -7.73 16.90 -10.34
N GLY A 389 -7.99 18.13 -9.92
CA GLY A 389 -9.29 18.56 -9.37
C GLY A 389 -9.61 18.05 -7.97
N SER A 390 -8.80 17.19 -7.35
CA SER A 390 -9.12 16.61 -6.03
C SER A 390 -8.98 17.61 -4.88
N GLY A 391 -8.11 18.61 -5.04
CA GLY A 391 -7.72 19.54 -3.98
C GLY A 391 -6.69 18.98 -2.99
N TYR A 392 -6.22 17.74 -3.19
CA TYR A 392 -5.23 17.08 -2.34
C TYR A 392 -4.07 16.49 -3.16
N ARG A 393 -2.90 16.36 -2.54
CA ARG A 393 -1.74 15.70 -3.15
C ARG A 393 -0.84 15.10 -2.08
N GLY A 394 -0.72 13.78 -2.09
CA GLY A 394 0.01 13.04 -1.06
C GLY A 394 -0.80 12.83 0.20
N ARG A 395 -0.19 12.11 1.15
CA ARG A 395 -0.79 11.72 2.42
C ARG A 395 0.19 11.94 3.56
N THR A 396 -0.33 12.18 4.74
CA THR A 396 0.43 12.25 6.00
C THR A 396 -0.31 11.46 7.07
N GLY A 397 0.41 10.94 8.05
CA GLY A 397 -0.22 10.24 9.16
C GLY A 397 -0.89 11.20 10.14
N ILE A 398 -1.90 10.72 10.86
CA ILE A 398 -2.34 11.27 12.15
C ILE A 398 -2.20 10.18 13.20
N TYR A 399 -1.73 10.56 14.38
CA TYR A 399 -1.19 9.63 15.35
C TYR A 399 -1.76 9.84 16.75
N GLU A 400 -1.86 8.73 17.47
CA GLU A 400 -2.09 8.65 18.91
C GLU A 400 -1.11 7.62 19.46
N LEU A 401 -0.30 8.03 20.43
CA LEU A 401 0.70 7.15 21.05
C LEU A 401 0.33 6.96 22.52
N LEU A 402 0.09 5.71 22.89
CA LEU A 402 -0.08 5.26 24.26
C LEU A 402 1.24 4.65 24.75
N PRO A 403 2.10 5.41 25.47
CA PRO A 403 3.23 4.83 26.19
C PRO A 403 2.74 4.05 27.41
N ILE A 404 3.34 2.90 27.72
CA ILE A 404 2.99 2.13 28.92
C ILE A 404 3.83 2.62 30.10
N THR A 405 3.26 3.51 30.89
CA THR A 405 3.82 4.02 32.15
C THR A 405 3.73 2.99 33.28
N SER A 406 4.39 3.24 34.41
CA SER A 406 4.27 2.39 35.60
C SER A 406 2.82 2.32 36.12
N ALA A 407 2.10 3.45 36.11
CA ALA A 407 0.69 3.50 36.51
C ALA A 407 -0.19 2.69 35.54
N MET A 408 0.03 2.83 34.23
CA MET A 408 -0.69 2.05 33.22
C MET A 408 -0.41 0.55 33.41
N ARG A 409 0.85 0.18 33.65
CA ARG A 409 1.26 -1.21 33.92
C ARG A 409 0.52 -1.82 35.12
N GLU A 410 0.35 -1.08 36.21
CA GLU A 410 -0.41 -1.55 37.39
C GLU A 410 -1.88 -1.80 37.06
N LEU A 411 -2.52 -0.90 36.31
CA LEU A 411 -3.89 -1.08 35.85
C LEU A 411 -4.04 -2.29 34.92
N LEU A 412 -3.11 -2.47 34.00
CA LEU A 412 -3.10 -3.62 33.08
C LEU A 412 -2.90 -4.95 33.84
N ALA A 413 -1.99 -4.99 34.81
CA ALA A 413 -1.69 -6.20 35.57
C ALA A 413 -2.89 -6.72 36.37
N ARG A 414 -3.72 -5.81 36.90
CA ARG A 414 -4.94 -6.16 37.63
C ARG A 414 -6.19 -6.28 36.75
N SER A 415 -6.05 -6.17 35.43
CA SER A 415 -7.17 -6.15 34.48
C SER A 415 -8.22 -5.09 34.84
N ALA A 416 -7.76 -3.86 35.11
CA ALA A 416 -8.63 -2.73 35.44
C ALA A 416 -9.67 -2.48 34.35
N ALA A 417 -10.80 -1.89 34.74
CA ALA A 417 -11.89 -1.64 33.79
C ALA A 417 -11.48 -0.60 32.73
N PRO A 418 -12.02 -0.65 31.50
CA PRO A 418 -11.63 0.26 30.42
C PRO A 418 -11.73 1.76 30.75
N HIS A 419 -12.70 2.14 31.59
CA HIS A 419 -12.87 3.53 32.02
C HIS A 419 -11.73 4.01 32.93
N GLU A 420 -11.13 3.13 33.74
CA GLU A 420 -9.96 3.46 34.56
C GLU A 420 -8.74 3.73 33.68
N LEU A 421 -8.51 2.88 32.67
CA LEU A 421 -7.42 3.06 31.70
C LEU A 421 -7.58 4.38 30.96
N LYS A 422 -8.80 4.66 30.48
CA LYS A 422 -9.11 5.91 29.79
C LYS A 422 -8.89 7.14 30.67
N HIS A 423 -9.37 7.10 31.91
CA HIS A 423 -9.16 8.19 32.86
C HIS A 423 -7.66 8.45 33.10
N LEU A 424 -6.85 7.39 33.22
CA LEU A 424 -5.40 7.55 33.34
C LEU A 424 -4.79 8.25 32.11
N THR A 425 -5.19 7.87 30.89
CA THR A 425 -4.70 8.55 29.68
C THR A 425 -5.04 10.04 29.63
N GLU A 426 -6.17 10.44 30.23
CA GLU A 426 -6.58 11.85 30.33
C GLU A 426 -5.72 12.60 31.36
N VAL A 427 -5.50 12.00 32.52
CA VAL A 427 -4.66 12.56 33.59
C VAL A 427 -3.20 12.70 33.16
N GLU A 428 -2.67 11.72 32.43
CA GLU A 428 -1.30 11.73 31.90
C GLU A 428 -1.15 12.64 30.65
N GLY A 429 -2.24 13.25 30.16
CA GLY A 429 -2.20 14.17 29.03
C GLY A 429 -1.83 13.50 27.71
N MET A 430 -2.24 12.24 27.50
CA MET A 430 -1.97 11.50 26.28
C MET A 430 -2.52 12.25 25.06
N GLN A 431 -1.66 12.48 24.06
CA GLN A 431 -2.07 13.12 22.81
C GLN A 431 -3.00 12.20 22.02
N ARG A 432 -4.27 12.62 21.89
CA ARG A 432 -5.30 11.91 21.12
C ARG A 432 -5.15 12.15 19.63
N ILE A 433 -5.63 11.19 18.83
CA ILE A 433 -5.56 11.28 17.36
C ILE A 433 -6.33 12.48 16.82
N GLN A 434 -7.42 12.89 17.49
CA GLN A 434 -8.22 14.06 17.13
C GLN A 434 -7.46 15.37 17.35
N LEU A 435 -6.61 15.45 18.38
CA LEU A 435 -5.82 16.65 18.67
C LEU A 435 -4.70 16.82 17.64
N ASP A 436 -4.02 15.73 17.26
CA ASP A 436 -3.06 15.76 16.16
C ASP A 436 -3.74 16.16 14.82
N ALA A 437 -4.92 15.59 14.54
CA ALA A 437 -5.69 15.95 13.36
C ALA A 437 -6.09 17.44 13.36
N ALA A 438 -6.59 17.97 14.48
CA ALA A 438 -6.94 19.38 14.63
C ALA A 438 -5.72 20.30 14.41
N ALA A 439 -4.56 19.94 14.98
CA ALA A 439 -3.31 20.68 14.78
C ALA A 439 -2.89 20.73 13.30
N LYS A 440 -3.07 19.62 12.56
CA LYS A 440 -2.77 19.57 11.11
C LYS A 440 -3.76 20.36 10.26
N VAL A 441 -5.03 20.44 10.67
CA VAL A 441 -6.01 21.34 10.04
C VAL A 441 -5.62 22.80 10.29
N ALA A 442 -5.24 23.14 11.52
CA ALA A 442 -4.78 24.50 11.88
C ALA A 442 -3.55 24.93 11.08
N ALA A 443 -2.61 24.01 10.87
CA ALA A 443 -1.42 24.21 10.05
C ALA A 443 -1.69 24.26 8.54
N GLY A 444 -2.93 23.99 8.10
CA GLY A 444 -3.30 23.92 6.68
C GLY A 444 -2.65 22.75 5.94
N ILE A 445 -2.27 21.70 6.65
CA ILE A 445 -1.69 20.47 6.08
C ILE A 445 -2.81 19.59 5.51
N THR A 446 -3.92 19.46 6.22
CA THR A 446 -5.12 18.74 5.76
C THR A 446 -6.38 19.59 5.96
N SER A 447 -7.54 19.11 5.53
CA SER A 447 -8.84 19.79 5.69
C SER A 447 -9.67 19.12 6.80
N ALA A 448 -10.64 19.86 7.33
CA ALA A 448 -11.61 19.31 8.27
C ALA A 448 -12.48 18.21 7.62
N ASP A 449 -12.82 18.33 6.33
CA ASP A 449 -13.56 17.32 5.59
C ASP A 449 -12.83 15.99 5.55
N GLU A 450 -11.51 16.04 5.35
CA GLU A 450 -10.67 14.86 5.31
C GLU A 450 -10.55 14.20 6.68
N VAL A 451 -10.41 15.00 7.74
CA VAL A 451 -10.42 14.49 9.12
C VAL A 451 -11.77 13.83 9.43
N ARG A 452 -12.90 14.45 9.06
CA ARG A 452 -14.23 13.86 9.23
C ARG A 452 -14.40 12.55 8.45
N ARG A 453 -13.87 12.46 7.23
CA ARG A 453 -13.90 11.22 6.44
C ARG A 453 -13.16 10.07 7.13
N VAL A 454 -12.06 10.37 7.80
CA VAL A 454 -11.15 9.37 8.38
C VAL A 454 -11.50 9.00 9.82
N LEU A 455 -11.94 9.97 10.63
CA LEU A 455 -12.26 9.80 12.05
C LEU A 455 -13.77 9.76 12.34
N GLY A 456 -14.60 10.36 11.50
CA GLY A 456 -16.06 10.47 11.70
C GLY A 456 -16.86 9.22 11.34
N GLY A 457 -16.21 8.06 11.17
CA GLY A 457 -16.85 6.78 10.84
C GLY A 457 -17.59 6.11 12.00
N GLY A 458 -18.12 6.88 12.94
CA GLY A 458 -19.14 6.43 13.89
C GLY A 458 -20.49 6.94 13.39
N SER A 459 -21.34 6.01 12.94
CA SER A 459 -22.72 6.15 12.47
C SER A 459 -23.38 7.55 12.54
N ALA A 460 -23.84 8.03 11.39
CA ALA A 460 -25.10 8.76 11.31
C ALA A 460 -26.22 7.75 11.03
#